data_AF-A0A0B7KK21-F1
#
_entry.id   AF-A0A0B7KK21-F1
#
_cell.length_a   1.000
_cell.length_b   1.000
_cell.length_c   1.000
_cell.angle_alpha   90.00
_cell.angle_beta   90.00
_cell.angle_gamma   90.00
#
_symmetry.space_group_name_H-M   'P 1'
#
loop_
_entity.id
_entity.type
_entity.pdbx_description
1 polymer ?
#
loop_
_entity_poly.entity_id
_entity_poly.type
_entity_poly.pdbx_seq_one_letter_code
_entity_poly.pdbx_strand_id
1 'polypeptide(L)'
;MVQPGLETPEGGVSNFDNPNREMYYICIASNIIAIVVCSVFVVLRFFARYRLATKVSLDDVACLLGYIGYMGNNGLCLTIPFLINPPSAVLRYGGGLHQWDVPAPLVANYHKVVYATMVNYGSMAFATKAAILLFLTRVFSPFKIYCRWIYGFIGLMALYYIIMLFLKVFICTPISMFWGEMANGRCFNQRILTLVDNVISLISDLAVLLLPCPLTRSLQVRLKSKIKVGLVFGIGGIACVFSLFRLVLIVNYGESLDSTYRFV
;
A
#
# COMPACT_ATOMS: atom_id res chain seq x y z
N MET A 1 24.62 -28.58 4.33
CA MET A 1 23.81 -27.93 5.36
C MET A 1 23.19 -26.69 4.73
N VAL A 2 21.87 -26.54 4.81
CA VAL A 2 21.18 -25.35 4.27
C VAL A 2 21.50 -24.18 5.18
N GLN A 3 22.04 -23.09 4.64
CA GLN A 3 22.32 -21.88 5.43
C GLN A 3 21.03 -21.08 5.62
N PRO A 4 20.69 -20.69 6.87
CA PRO A 4 19.55 -19.83 7.15
C PRO A 4 19.80 -18.40 6.66
N GLY A 5 18.71 -17.66 6.43
CA GLY A 5 18.75 -16.27 5.99
C GLY A 5 19.13 -15.24 7.07
N LEU A 6 19.10 -15.65 8.34
CA LEU A 6 19.58 -14.91 9.50
C LEU A 6 20.00 -15.92 10.58
N GLU A 7 20.94 -15.55 11.45
CA GLU A 7 21.25 -16.35 12.64
C GLU A 7 20.08 -16.26 13.63
N THR A 8 19.74 -17.38 14.26
CA THR A 8 18.67 -17.42 15.27
C THR A 8 19.06 -16.60 16.50
N PRO A 9 18.17 -15.78 17.07
CA PRO A 9 18.41 -15.22 18.39
C PRO A 9 18.59 -16.37 19.40
N GLU A 10 19.64 -16.30 20.22
CA GLU A 10 19.98 -17.26 21.30
C GLU A 10 20.58 -18.62 20.88
N GLY A 11 21.02 -18.78 19.62
CA GLY A 11 21.66 -20.04 19.19
C GLY A 11 20.68 -21.22 19.07
N GLY A 12 19.39 -20.92 18.86
CA GLY A 12 18.37 -21.90 18.51
C GLY A 12 18.66 -22.63 17.19
N VAL A 13 17.89 -23.69 16.92
CA VAL A 13 18.00 -24.44 15.66
C VAL A 13 16.90 -23.95 14.71
N SER A 14 17.31 -23.51 13.51
CA SER A 14 16.38 -23.17 12.43
C SER A 14 15.49 -24.36 12.06
N ASN A 15 14.18 -24.13 11.98
CA ASN A 15 13.21 -25.17 11.65
C ASN A 15 12.67 -25.00 10.23
N PHE A 16 13.37 -25.58 9.26
CA PHE A 16 12.99 -25.51 7.85
C PHE A 16 11.80 -26.41 7.49
N ASP A 17 11.58 -27.51 8.23
CA ASP A 17 10.59 -28.54 7.89
C ASP A 17 9.18 -28.14 8.35
N ASN A 18 9.06 -27.53 9.53
CA ASN A 18 7.76 -27.09 10.08
C ASN A 18 7.86 -25.73 10.81
N PRO A 19 8.09 -24.63 10.07
CA PRO A 19 8.18 -23.30 10.67
C PRO A 19 6.80 -22.80 11.14
N ASN A 20 6.78 -21.85 12.08
CA ASN A 20 5.54 -21.22 12.54
C ASN A 20 4.91 -20.39 11.40
N ARG A 21 3.67 -20.74 11.01
CA ARG A 21 2.95 -20.17 9.86
C ARG A 21 1.75 -19.31 10.23
N GLU A 22 1.59 -18.92 11.50
CA GLU A 22 0.44 -18.12 11.94
C GLU A 22 0.30 -16.81 11.14
N MET A 23 1.38 -16.02 11.04
CA MET A 23 1.37 -14.76 10.29
C MET A 23 1.17 -14.98 8.79
N TYR A 24 1.71 -16.08 8.25
CA TYR A 24 1.50 -16.49 6.86
C TYR A 24 0.00 -16.68 6.55
N TYR A 25 -0.75 -17.40 7.38
CA TYR A 25 -2.17 -17.64 7.16
C TYR A 25 -3.01 -16.38 7.36
N ILE A 26 -2.69 -15.56 8.37
CA ILE A 26 -3.36 -14.28 8.62
C ILE A 26 -3.20 -13.34 7.42
N CYS A 27 -2.00 -13.25 6.85
CA CYS A 27 -1.73 -12.45 5.67
C CYS A 27 -2.55 -12.92 4.45
N ILE A 28 -2.59 -14.24 4.20
CA ILE A 28 -3.38 -14.79 3.09
C ILE A 28 -4.87 -14.47 3.26
N ALA A 29 -5.42 -14.77 4.43
CA ALA A 29 -6.85 -14.58 4.69
C ALA A 29 -7.24 -13.10 4.54
N SER A 30 -6.48 -12.19 5.16
CA SER A 30 -6.75 -10.75 5.10
C SER A 30 -6.68 -10.18 3.67
N ASN A 31 -5.67 -10.56 2.88
CA ASN A 31 -5.55 -10.08 1.50
C ASN A 31 -6.65 -10.67 0.59
N ILE A 32 -7.02 -11.95 0.73
CA ILE A 32 -8.13 -12.55 -0.04
C ILE A 32 -9.43 -11.81 0.25
N ILE A 33 -9.75 -11.59 1.53
CA ILE A 33 -10.95 -10.84 1.94
C ILE A 33 -10.93 -9.44 1.33
N ALA A 34 -9.80 -8.73 1.43
CA ALA A 34 -9.66 -7.39 0.91
C ALA A 34 -9.80 -7.33 -0.62
N ILE A 35 -9.26 -8.31 -1.36
CA ILE A 35 -9.44 -8.43 -2.82
C ILE A 35 -10.91 -8.57 -3.15
N VAL A 36 -11.60 -9.56 -2.57
CA VAL A 36 -13.01 -9.84 -2.88
C VAL A 36 -13.86 -8.61 -2.61
N VAL A 37 -13.67 -7.97 -1.45
CA VAL A 37 -14.41 -6.76 -1.07
C VAL A 37 -14.14 -5.62 -2.06
N CYS A 38 -12.88 -5.30 -2.35
CA CYS A 38 -12.51 -4.23 -3.28
C CYS A 38 -13.03 -4.49 -4.70
N SER A 39 -12.91 -5.72 -5.21
CA SER A 39 -13.41 -6.11 -6.53
C SER A 39 -14.92 -5.90 -6.64
N VAL A 40 -15.68 -6.32 -5.63
CA VAL A 40 -17.14 -6.12 -5.60
C VAL A 40 -17.49 -4.63 -5.66
N PHE A 41 -16.84 -3.77 -4.87
CA PHE A 41 -17.10 -2.33 -4.91
C PHE A 41 -16.75 -1.68 -6.25
N VAL A 42 -15.64 -2.06 -6.88
CA VAL A 42 -15.23 -1.53 -8.18
C VAL A 42 -16.22 -1.97 -9.27
N VAL A 43 -16.61 -3.26 -9.29
CA VAL A 43 -17.60 -3.78 -10.23
C VAL A 43 -18.95 -3.08 -10.03
N LEU A 44 -19.41 -2.93 -8.79
CA LEU A 44 -20.65 -2.21 -8.48
C LEU A 44 -20.59 -0.75 -8.94
N ARG A 45 -19.44 -0.07 -8.79
CA ARG A 45 -19.25 1.32 -9.26
C ARG A 45 -19.43 1.41 -10.76
N PHE A 46 -18.76 0.56 -11.54
CA PHE A 46 -18.87 0.57 -13.00
C PHE A 46 -20.24 0.10 -13.49
N PHE A 47 -20.83 -0.91 -12.83
CA PHE A 47 -22.18 -1.37 -13.13
C PHE A 47 -23.22 -0.28 -12.88
N ALA A 48 -23.14 0.44 -11.76
CA ALA A 48 -24.03 1.57 -11.47
C ALA A 48 -23.92 2.66 -12.54
N ARG A 49 -22.71 2.97 -13.01
CA ARG A 49 -22.49 3.96 -14.07
C ARG A 49 -23.02 3.52 -15.42
N TYR A 50 -22.84 2.24 -15.76
CA TYR A 50 -23.42 1.64 -16.95
C TYR A 50 -24.95 1.75 -16.92
N ARG A 51 -25.58 1.38 -15.79
CA ARG A 51 -27.05 1.45 -15.62
C ARG A 51 -27.58 2.88 -15.62
N LEU A 52 -26.82 3.84 -15.12
CA LEU A 52 -27.18 5.26 -15.09
C LEU A 52 -26.77 6.03 -16.36
N ALA A 53 -26.18 5.36 -17.36
CA ALA A 53 -25.69 5.94 -18.62
C ALA A 53 -24.82 7.20 -18.44
N THR A 54 -24.04 7.26 -17.35
CA THR A 54 -23.21 8.42 -17.04
C THR A 54 -21.86 8.33 -17.76
N LYS A 55 -21.35 9.47 -18.25
CA LYS A 55 -20.00 9.56 -18.83
C LYS A 55 -18.93 9.11 -17.82
N VAL A 56 -17.89 8.43 -18.31
CA VAL A 56 -16.69 8.08 -17.53
C VAL A 56 -15.99 9.37 -17.13
N SER A 57 -15.72 9.51 -15.84
CA SER A 57 -15.06 10.70 -15.29
C SER A 57 -13.64 10.38 -14.82
N LEU A 58 -12.81 11.42 -14.65
CA LEU A 58 -11.40 11.24 -14.28
C LEU A 58 -11.22 10.50 -12.94
N ASP A 59 -12.18 10.64 -12.01
CA ASP A 59 -12.20 9.87 -10.76
C ASP A 59 -12.34 8.35 -10.98
N ASP A 60 -13.05 7.92 -12.03
CA ASP A 60 -13.21 6.50 -12.35
C ASP A 60 -11.93 5.92 -12.96
N VAL A 61 -11.26 6.70 -13.82
CA VAL A 61 -9.96 6.30 -14.38
C VAL A 61 -8.93 6.19 -13.28
N ALA A 62 -8.84 7.18 -12.39
CA ALA A 62 -7.94 7.14 -11.24
C ALA A 62 -8.26 5.96 -10.29
N CYS A 63 -9.56 5.68 -10.06
CA CYS A 63 -9.99 4.53 -9.26
C CYS A 63 -9.60 3.20 -9.90
N LEU A 64 -9.78 3.06 -11.22
CA LEU A 64 -9.39 1.86 -11.96
C LEU A 64 -7.87 1.66 -11.96
N LEU A 65 -7.09 2.73 -12.18
CA LEU A 65 -5.62 2.67 -12.09
C LEU A 65 -5.16 2.26 -10.69
N GLY A 66 -5.77 2.82 -9.64
CA GLY A 66 -5.52 2.42 -8.26
C GLY A 66 -5.86 0.95 -8.01
N TYR A 67 -7.00 0.47 -8.54
CA TYR A 67 -7.40 -0.93 -8.42
C TYR A 67 -6.46 -1.89 -9.18
N ILE A 68 -6.02 -1.54 -10.38
CA ILE A 68 -5.03 -2.33 -11.13
C ILE A 68 -3.71 -2.40 -10.34
N GLY A 69 -3.24 -1.28 -9.81
CA GLY A 69 -2.05 -1.25 -8.94
C GLY A 69 -2.23 -2.11 -7.69
N TYR A 70 -3.40 -2.07 -7.05
CA TYR A 70 -3.76 -2.90 -5.91
C TYR A 70 -3.76 -4.40 -6.25
N MET A 71 -4.35 -4.79 -7.37
CA MET A 71 -4.34 -6.18 -7.84
C MET A 71 -2.92 -6.63 -8.18
N GLY A 72 -2.09 -5.77 -8.76
CA GLY A 72 -0.67 -6.05 -9.00
C GLY A 72 0.11 -6.26 -7.71
N ASN A 73 -0.12 -5.43 -6.69
CA ASN A 73 0.54 -5.55 -5.39
C ASN A 73 0.16 -6.86 -4.68
N ASN A 74 -1.13 -7.17 -4.68
CA ASN A 74 -1.63 -8.42 -4.13
C ASN A 74 -1.15 -9.63 -4.93
N GLY A 75 -1.09 -9.53 -6.26
CA GLY A 75 -0.57 -10.58 -7.13
C GLY A 75 0.89 -10.91 -6.83
N LEU A 76 1.71 -9.92 -6.50
CA LEU A 76 3.10 -10.10 -6.08
C LEU A 76 3.23 -10.68 -4.66
N CYS A 77 2.32 -10.30 -3.76
CA CYS A 77 2.33 -10.73 -2.36
C CYS A 77 1.77 -12.15 -2.18
N LEU A 78 0.61 -12.43 -2.79
CA LEU A 78 -0.18 -13.64 -2.58
C LEU A 78 0.13 -14.79 -3.54
N THR A 79 0.94 -14.57 -4.57
CA THR A 79 1.07 -15.42 -5.77
C THR A 79 0.68 -16.85 -5.50
N ILE A 80 -0.60 -17.10 -5.79
CA ILE A 80 -1.23 -18.39 -5.66
C ILE A 80 -0.36 -19.35 -6.48
N PRO A 81 0.05 -20.52 -5.95
CA PRO A 81 0.93 -21.47 -6.66
C PRO A 81 0.43 -21.95 -8.03
N PHE A 82 -0.73 -21.51 -8.51
CA PHE A 82 -1.50 -22.20 -9.55
C PHE A 82 -1.44 -21.57 -10.95
N LEU A 83 -0.95 -20.34 -11.15
CA LEU A 83 -1.17 -19.66 -12.45
C LEU A 83 0.02 -19.00 -13.16
N ILE A 84 1.18 -18.78 -12.55
CA ILE A 84 2.33 -18.19 -13.27
C ILE A 84 3.63 -18.87 -12.85
N ASN A 85 4.25 -19.59 -13.78
CA ASN A 85 5.65 -20.02 -13.72
C ASN A 85 6.52 -18.98 -14.47
N PRO A 86 7.65 -18.50 -13.92
CA PRO A 86 8.19 -18.85 -12.60
C PRO A 86 7.44 -18.11 -11.46
N PRO A 87 7.11 -18.81 -10.37
CA PRO A 87 6.25 -18.31 -9.31
C PRO A 87 7.04 -17.42 -8.34
N SER A 88 6.94 -16.09 -8.45
CA SER A 88 7.46 -15.17 -7.44
C SER A 88 6.40 -14.87 -6.40
N ALA A 89 6.50 -15.40 -5.18
CA ALA A 89 5.58 -15.06 -4.07
C ALA A 89 6.36 -14.70 -2.81
N VAL A 90 6.09 -13.53 -2.23
CA VAL A 90 6.62 -13.11 -0.92
C VAL A 90 6.47 -14.24 0.12
N LEU A 91 5.28 -14.85 0.17
CA LEU A 91 4.93 -15.97 1.04
C LEU A 91 5.71 -17.27 0.74
N ARG A 92 6.03 -17.57 -0.52
CA ARG A 92 6.80 -18.76 -0.93
C ARG A 92 8.30 -18.60 -0.66
N TYR A 93 8.76 -17.37 -0.63
CA TYR A 93 10.14 -17.01 -0.26
C TYR A 93 10.31 -16.77 1.25
N GLY A 94 9.32 -17.12 2.07
CA GLY A 94 9.42 -17.08 3.53
C GLY A 94 8.79 -15.85 4.20
N GLY A 95 8.02 -15.04 3.47
CA GLY A 95 7.23 -13.97 4.08
C GLY A 95 6.24 -14.52 5.11
N GLY A 96 6.23 -13.94 6.31
CA GLY A 96 5.43 -14.40 7.43
C GLY A 96 6.08 -15.55 8.22
N LEU A 97 7.28 -15.98 7.82
CA LEU A 97 8.18 -16.82 8.61
C LEU A 97 9.33 -15.96 9.12
N HIS A 98 9.93 -16.38 10.22
CA HIS A 98 11.15 -15.76 10.71
C HIS A 98 12.31 -16.00 9.74
N GLN A 99 13.15 -14.98 9.52
CA GLN A 99 14.21 -15.02 8.50
C GLN A 99 15.24 -16.14 8.71
N TRP A 100 15.40 -16.61 9.96
CA TRP A 100 16.26 -17.75 10.31
C TRP A 100 15.64 -19.11 9.93
N ASP A 101 14.34 -19.19 9.69
CA ASP A 101 13.65 -20.40 9.20
C ASP A 101 13.55 -20.42 7.66
N VAL A 102 14.15 -19.45 6.98
CA VAL A 102 14.13 -19.30 5.53
C VAL A 102 15.51 -19.59 4.94
N PRO A 103 15.64 -20.48 3.94
CA PRO A 103 16.90 -20.68 3.23
C PRO A 103 17.42 -19.38 2.57
N ALA A 104 18.72 -19.09 2.74
CA ALA A 104 19.38 -17.90 2.19
C ALA A 104 19.08 -17.57 0.70
N PRO A 105 19.05 -18.52 -0.26
CA PRO A 105 18.73 -18.19 -1.65
C PRO A 105 17.28 -17.70 -1.86
N LEU A 106 16.35 -18.08 -0.98
CA LEU A 106 14.96 -17.62 -1.04
C LEU A 106 14.85 -16.17 -0.52
N VAL A 107 15.69 -15.77 0.44
CA VAL A 107 15.71 -14.40 0.98
C VAL A 107 16.07 -13.36 -0.09
N ALA A 108 17.01 -13.66 -0.99
CA ALA A 108 17.32 -12.77 -2.11
C ALA A 108 16.10 -12.53 -3.02
N ASN A 109 15.33 -13.59 -3.30
CA ASN A 109 14.10 -13.49 -4.09
C ASN A 109 12.99 -12.76 -3.34
N TYR A 110 12.87 -12.98 -2.02
CA TYR A 110 11.97 -12.21 -1.16
C TYR A 110 12.22 -10.71 -1.29
N HIS A 111 13.48 -10.28 -1.16
CA HIS A 111 13.86 -8.87 -1.31
C HIS A 111 13.50 -8.31 -2.69
N LYS A 112 13.71 -9.07 -3.78
CA LYS A 112 13.29 -8.63 -5.12
C LYS A 112 11.78 -8.34 -5.21
N VAL A 113 10.95 -9.18 -4.58
CA VAL A 113 9.49 -8.98 -4.59
C VAL A 113 9.07 -7.84 -3.66
N VAL A 114 9.71 -7.70 -2.49
CA VAL A 114 9.50 -6.56 -1.58
C VAL A 114 9.83 -5.24 -2.28
N TYR A 115 10.94 -5.19 -3.02
CA TYR A 115 11.31 -4.03 -3.82
C TYR A 115 10.22 -3.67 -4.86
N ALA A 116 9.73 -4.65 -5.62
CA ALA A 116 8.66 -4.43 -6.60
C ALA A 116 7.37 -3.91 -5.94
N THR A 117 7.00 -4.49 -4.79
CA THR A 117 5.85 -4.09 -3.97
C THR A 117 6.01 -2.66 -3.45
N MET A 118 7.20 -2.29 -2.97
CA MET A 118 7.51 -0.96 -2.44
C MET A 118 7.40 0.13 -3.52
N VAL A 119 7.86 -0.16 -4.73
CA VAL A 119 7.77 0.75 -5.89
C VAL A 119 6.31 0.92 -6.33
N ASN A 120 5.56 -0.19 -6.43
CA ASN A 120 4.15 -0.17 -6.87
C ASN A 120 3.19 0.44 -5.83
N TYR A 121 3.47 0.28 -4.53
CA TYR A 121 2.62 0.82 -3.48
C TYR A 121 2.44 2.35 -3.58
N GLY A 122 3.51 3.06 -3.96
CA GLY A 122 3.47 4.53 -4.09
C GLY A 122 2.49 5.00 -5.17
N SER A 123 2.52 4.39 -6.36
CA SER A 123 1.63 4.74 -7.47
C SER A 123 0.16 4.38 -7.16
N MET A 124 -0.07 3.23 -6.53
CA MET A 124 -1.39 2.80 -6.06
C MET A 124 -1.98 3.77 -5.03
N ALA A 125 -1.19 4.16 -4.02
CA ALA A 125 -1.62 5.07 -2.96
C ALA A 125 -1.99 6.45 -3.53
N PHE A 126 -1.16 6.98 -4.45
CA PHE A 126 -1.47 8.24 -5.15
C PHE A 126 -2.75 8.15 -5.97
N ALA A 127 -2.91 7.11 -6.80
CA ALA A 127 -4.09 6.95 -7.65
C ALA A 127 -5.39 6.88 -6.83
N THR A 128 -5.36 6.20 -5.69
CA THR A 128 -6.51 6.11 -4.76
C THR A 128 -6.86 7.47 -4.16
N LYS A 129 -5.86 8.21 -3.68
CA LYS A 129 -6.05 9.57 -3.13
C LYS A 129 -6.56 10.54 -4.20
N ALA A 130 -5.99 10.47 -5.41
CA ALA A 130 -6.43 11.27 -6.54
C ALA A 130 -7.89 10.97 -6.92
N ALA A 131 -8.32 9.70 -6.92
CA ALA A 131 -9.70 9.32 -7.20
C ALA A 131 -10.69 9.94 -6.18
N ILE A 132 -10.34 9.93 -4.89
CA ILE A 132 -11.16 10.55 -3.83
C ILE A 132 -11.22 12.07 -4.03
N LEU A 133 -10.08 12.72 -4.24
CA LEU A 133 -10.01 14.17 -4.42
C LEU A 133 -10.77 14.63 -5.68
N LEU A 134 -10.65 13.92 -6.79
CA LEU A 134 -11.41 14.18 -8.03
C LEU A 134 -12.91 13.94 -7.84
N PHE A 135 -13.30 12.97 -7.01
CA PHE A 135 -14.69 12.80 -6.64
C PHE A 135 -15.21 14.00 -5.82
N LEU A 136 -14.40 14.52 -4.89
CA LEU A 136 -14.76 15.71 -4.10
C LEU A 136 -14.91 16.96 -4.98
N THR A 137 -14.07 17.18 -5.99
CA THR A 137 -14.23 18.33 -6.91
C THR A 137 -15.54 18.26 -7.69
N ARG A 138 -16.03 17.06 -8.00
CA ARG A 138 -17.33 16.85 -8.65
C ARG A 138 -18.49 17.12 -7.70
N VAL A 139 -18.42 16.64 -6.47
CA VAL A 139 -19.46 16.88 -5.44
C VAL A 139 -19.56 18.36 -5.10
N PHE A 140 -18.42 19.05 -5.01
CA PHE A 140 -18.35 20.48 -4.68
C PHE A 140 -18.15 21.36 -5.92
N SER A 141 -18.56 20.88 -7.11
CA SER A 141 -18.52 21.64 -8.36
C SER A 141 -19.00 23.10 -8.29
N PRO A 142 -20.07 23.47 -7.54
CA PRO A 142 -20.46 24.88 -7.41
C PRO A 142 -19.40 25.78 -6.74
N PHE A 143 -18.48 25.21 -5.96
CA PHE A 143 -17.47 25.93 -5.18
C PHE A 143 -16.12 26.00 -5.91
N LYS A 144 -16.05 26.78 -6.99
CA LYS A 144 -14.87 26.84 -7.90
C LYS A 144 -13.54 27.14 -7.19
N ILE A 145 -13.53 27.98 -6.15
CA ILE A 145 -12.30 28.26 -5.38
C ILE A 145 -11.76 27.01 -4.69
N TYR A 146 -12.63 26.22 -4.05
CA TYR A 146 -12.26 24.98 -3.37
C TYR A 146 -11.80 23.91 -4.36
N CYS A 147 -12.44 23.82 -5.53
CA CYS A 147 -11.98 22.94 -6.60
C CYS A 147 -10.54 23.27 -7.04
N ARG A 148 -10.17 24.57 -7.14
CA ARG A 148 -8.78 24.97 -7.45
C ARG A 148 -7.80 24.53 -6.37
N TRP A 149 -8.14 24.68 -5.09
CA TRP A 149 -7.32 24.18 -3.98
C TRP A 149 -7.12 22.67 -4.03
N ILE A 150 -8.19 21.91 -4.34
CA ILE A 150 -8.10 20.45 -4.48
C ILE A 150 -7.17 20.06 -5.64
N TYR A 151 -7.30 20.70 -6.81
CA TYR A 151 -6.38 20.43 -7.93
C TYR A 151 -4.93 20.78 -7.60
N GLY A 152 -4.69 21.88 -6.88
CA GLY A 152 -3.36 22.24 -6.38
C GLY A 152 -2.81 21.18 -5.42
N PHE A 153 -3.64 20.66 -4.52
CA PHE A 153 -3.27 19.59 -3.59
C PHE A 153 -2.97 18.27 -4.30
N ILE A 154 -3.74 17.89 -5.33
CA ILE A 154 -3.44 16.74 -6.19
C ILE A 154 -2.06 16.92 -6.84
N GLY A 155 -1.76 18.10 -7.37
CA GLY A 155 -0.45 18.40 -7.99
C GLY A 155 0.71 18.30 -7.01
N LEU A 156 0.56 18.84 -5.80
CA LEU A 156 1.56 18.74 -4.74
C LEU A 156 1.80 17.28 -4.32
N MET A 157 0.73 16.50 -4.18
CA MET A 157 0.84 15.06 -3.92
C MET A 157 1.55 14.33 -5.05
N ALA A 158 1.20 14.61 -6.31
CA ALA A 158 1.83 13.98 -7.46
C ALA A 158 3.35 14.21 -7.43
N LEU A 159 3.78 15.46 -7.19
CA LEU A 159 5.19 15.80 -7.08
C LEU A 159 5.88 14.99 -5.97
N TYR A 160 5.27 14.92 -4.78
CA TYR A 160 5.80 14.14 -3.67
C TYR A 160 5.95 12.64 -4.01
N TYR A 161 4.91 12.01 -4.55
CA TYR A 161 4.95 10.58 -4.89
C TYR A 161 5.93 10.28 -6.01
N ILE A 162 6.11 11.20 -6.97
CA ILE A 162 7.13 11.08 -8.02
C ILE A 162 8.54 11.11 -7.41
N ILE A 163 8.83 12.06 -6.52
CA ILE A 163 10.12 12.14 -5.83
C ILE A 163 10.39 10.86 -5.03
N MET A 164 9.41 10.41 -4.25
CA MET A 164 9.53 9.17 -3.48
C MET A 164 9.70 7.94 -4.37
N LEU A 165 9.03 7.88 -5.53
CA LEU A 165 9.22 6.80 -6.50
C LEU A 165 10.68 6.73 -6.95
N PHE A 166 11.29 7.86 -7.33
CA PHE A 166 12.70 7.89 -7.71
C PHE A 166 13.63 7.50 -6.58
N LEU A 167 13.38 7.96 -5.35
CA LEU A 167 14.17 7.55 -4.18
C LEU A 167 14.06 6.05 -3.89
N LYS A 168 12.88 5.45 -4.07
CA LYS A 168 12.65 4.01 -3.88
C LYS A 168 13.29 3.18 -5.00
N VAL A 169 13.23 3.65 -6.25
CA VAL A 169 13.86 2.98 -7.39
C VAL A 169 15.39 3.02 -7.29
N PHE A 170 15.95 4.15 -6.85
CA PHE A 170 17.39 4.33 -6.67
C PHE A 170 17.82 4.18 -5.21
N ILE A 171 17.15 3.30 -4.45
CA ILE A 171 17.43 3.11 -3.03
C ILE A 171 18.86 2.60 -2.78
N CYS A 172 19.42 1.84 -3.72
CA CYS A 172 20.80 1.36 -3.70
C CYS A 172 21.48 1.62 -5.05
N THR A 173 22.76 1.95 -5.02
CA THR A 173 23.62 2.05 -6.20
C THR A 173 24.85 1.15 -6.01
N PRO A 174 24.94 -0.01 -6.71
CA PRO A 174 23.97 -0.59 -7.65
C PRO A 174 22.75 -1.21 -6.94
N ILE A 175 21.62 -1.31 -7.66
CA ILE A 175 20.35 -1.86 -7.14
C ILE A 175 20.53 -3.31 -6.64
N SER A 176 21.49 -4.05 -7.20
CA SER A 176 21.73 -5.44 -6.85
C SER A 176 22.15 -5.70 -5.40
N MET A 177 22.67 -4.66 -4.72
CA MET A 177 22.91 -4.73 -3.28
C MET A 177 21.64 -4.90 -2.46
N PHE A 178 20.48 -4.50 -2.97
CA PHE A 178 19.22 -4.64 -2.25
C PHE A 178 18.87 -6.12 -1.97
N TRP A 179 19.28 -7.04 -2.86
CA TRP A 179 19.00 -8.48 -2.71
C TRP A 179 20.23 -9.31 -2.31
N GLY A 180 21.31 -8.67 -1.88
CA GLY A 180 22.48 -9.35 -1.29
C GLY A 180 23.59 -9.73 -2.27
N GLU A 181 23.62 -9.18 -3.49
CA GLU A 181 24.82 -9.30 -4.33
C GLU A 181 25.94 -8.44 -3.74
N MET A 182 27.10 -9.05 -3.51
CA MET A 182 28.30 -8.35 -3.04
C MET A 182 28.82 -7.43 -4.14
N ALA A 183 28.41 -6.17 -4.08
CA ALA A 183 28.90 -5.10 -4.93
C ALA A 183 29.43 -3.95 -4.08
N ASN A 184 30.44 -3.22 -4.56
CA ASN A 184 30.89 -1.99 -3.91
C ASN A 184 29.94 -0.85 -4.27
N GLY A 185 29.36 -0.19 -3.28
CA GLY A 185 28.33 0.83 -3.49
C GLY A 185 27.69 1.33 -2.20
N ARG A 186 26.58 2.07 -2.31
CA ARG A 186 25.89 2.67 -1.16
C ARG A 186 24.38 2.47 -1.26
N CYS A 187 23.74 2.22 -0.12
CA CYS A 187 22.29 2.15 0.01
C CYS A 187 21.78 3.24 0.96
N PHE A 188 20.62 3.80 0.65
CA PHE A 188 19.88 4.65 1.58
C PHE A 188 19.32 3.83 2.73
N ASN A 189 19.13 4.49 3.87
CA ASN A 189 18.51 3.85 5.04
C ASN A 189 17.03 3.58 4.77
N GLN A 190 16.70 2.31 4.49
CA GLN A 190 15.36 1.85 4.17
C GLN A 190 14.35 2.12 5.29
N ARG A 191 14.78 2.06 6.56
CA ARG A 191 13.93 2.32 7.72
C ARG A 191 13.50 3.78 7.77
N ILE A 192 14.45 4.71 7.60
CA ILE A 192 14.14 6.14 7.58
C ILE A 192 13.21 6.46 6.42
N LEU A 193 13.51 5.94 5.21
CA LEU A 193 12.68 6.18 4.03
C LEU A 193 11.26 5.63 4.23
N THR A 194 11.12 4.42 4.77
CA THR A 194 9.82 3.80 5.07
C THR A 194 9.06 4.58 6.14
N LEU A 195 9.72 5.01 7.20
CA LEU A 195 9.09 5.80 8.27
C LEU A 195 8.55 7.12 7.71
N VAL A 196 9.38 7.86 6.96
CA VAL A 196 8.99 9.13 6.35
C VAL A 196 7.81 8.95 5.39
N ASP A 197 7.85 7.91 4.54
CA ASP A 197 6.76 7.58 3.61
C ASP A 197 5.45 7.28 4.35
N ASN A 198 5.49 6.52 5.44
CA ASN A 198 4.29 6.21 6.24
C ASN A 198 3.75 7.43 6.99
N VAL A 199 4.62 8.26 7.57
CA VAL A 199 4.21 9.51 8.24
C VAL A 199 3.53 10.46 7.25
N ILE A 200 4.13 10.67 6.07
CA ILE A 200 3.54 11.55 5.06
C ILE A 200 2.26 10.94 4.48
N SER A 201 2.20 9.61 4.32
CA SER A 201 0.97 8.94 3.92
C SER A 201 -0.16 9.17 4.93
N LEU A 202 0.12 9.07 6.23
CA LEU A 202 -0.86 9.34 7.29
C LEU A 202 -1.30 10.82 7.29
N ILE A 203 -0.37 11.76 7.21
CA ILE A 203 -0.68 13.20 7.14
C ILE A 203 -1.58 13.48 5.93
N SER A 204 -1.27 12.88 4.79
CA SER A 204 -2.09 13.04 3.59
C SER A 204 -3.47 12.40 3.73
N ASP A 205 -3.60 11.24 4.36
CA ASP A 205 -4.90 10.62 4.63
C ASP A 205 -5.76 11.55 5.50
N LEU A 206 -5.18 12.11 6.57
CA LEU A 206 -5.84 13.10 7.43
C LEU A 206 -6.19 14.38 6.67
N ALA A 207 -5.34 14.86 5.77
CA ALA A 207 -5.63 16.05 4.98
C ALA A 207 -6.79 15.82 4.01
N VAL A 208 -6.81 14.68 3.30
CA VAL A 208 -7.93 14.29 2.42
C VAL A 208 -9.21 14.13 3.22
N LEU A 209 -9.11 13.52 4.41
CA LEU A 209 -10.23 13.38 5.33
C LEU A 209 -10.73 14.75 5.78
N LEU A 210 -9.89 15.66 6.25
CA LEU A 210 -10.34 16.95 6.80
C LEU A 210 -10.84 17.93 5.74
N LEU A 211 -10.44 17.76 4.48
CA LEU A 211 -10.74 18.70 3.39
C LEU A 211 -12.25 19.08 3.27
N PRO A 212 -13.21 18.16 3.38
CA PRO A 212 -14.64 18.48 3.27
C PRO A 212 -15.33 18.83 4.60
N CYS A 213 -14.65 18.76 5.76
CA CYS A 213 -15.23 19.09 7.08
C CYS A 213 -15.64 20.59 7.18
N PRO A 214 -14.76 21.56 6.83
CA PRO A 214 -15.14 22.97 6.86
C PRO A 214 -16.30 23.29 5.89
N LEU A 215 -16.34 22.60 4.75
CA LEU A 215 -17.30 22.85 3.69
C LEU A 215 -18.70 22.36 4.05
N THR A 216 -18.80 21.25 4.77
CA THR A 216 -20.09 20.69 5.23
C THR A 216 -20.76 21.50 6.34
N ARG A 217 -20.01 22.35 7.07
CA ARG A 217 -20.58 23.30 8.05
C ARG A 217 -21.25 24.51 7.40
N SER A 218 -20.73 24.98 6.27
CA SER A 218 -21.20 26.19 5.58
C SER A 218 -22.34 25.92 4.59
N LEU A 219 -22.56 24.66 4.21
CA LEU A 219 -23.44 24.31 3.10
C LEU A 219 -24.85 23.86 3.56
N GLN A 220 -25.88 24.62 3.16
CA GLN A 220 -27.30 24.22 3.25
C GLN A 220 -27.63 23.08 2.26
N VAL A 221 -26.95 21.94 2.36
CA VAL A 221 -27.22 20.74 1.55
C VAL A 221 -28.42 19.97 2.10
N ARG A 222 -29.24 19.43 1.19
CA ARG A 222 -30.32 18.49 1.52
C ARG A 222 -29.75 17.32 2.33
N LEU A 223 -30.46 16.91 3.39
CA LEU A 223 -30.03 15.89 4.37
C LEU A 223 -29.49 14.60 3.71
N LYS A 224 -30.09 14.17 2.59
CA LYS A 224 -29.65 12.98 1.83
C LYS A 224 -28.21 13.09 1.29
N SER A 225 -27.77 14.26 0.83
CA SER A 225 -26.40 14.46 0.36
C SER A 225 -25.42 14.58 1.53
N LYS A 226 -25.87 15.18 2.64
CA LYS A 226 -25.09 15.27 3.88
C LYS A 226 -24.76 13.90 4.47
N ILE A 227 -25.74 12.98 4.48
CA ILE A 227 -25.55 11.59 4.94
C ILE A 227 -24.56 10.84 4.04
N LYS A 228 -24.67 10.96 2.71
CA LYS A 228 -23.73 10.31 1.77
C LYS A 228 -22.29 10.79 1.99
N VAL A 229 -22.09 12.09 2.15
CA VAL A 229 -20.76 12.66 2.42
C VAL A 229 -20.24 12.19 3.79
N GLY A 230 -21.11 12.18 4.81
CA GLY A 230 -20.76 11.69 6.15
C GLY A 230 -20.34 10.22 6.18
N LEU A 231 -21.01 9.35 5.42
CA LEU A 231 -20.65 7.92 5.32
C LEU A 231 -19.29 7.72 4.67
N VAL A 232 -19.01 8.41 3.55
CA VAL A 232 -17.70 8.35 2.88
C VAL A 232 -16.60 8.84 3.82
N PHE A 233 -16.88 9.88 4.60
CA PHE A 233 -16.00 10.39 5.64
C PHE A 233 -15.73 9.37 6.76
N GLY A 234 -16.77 8.73 7.27
CA GLY A 234 -16.63 7.74 8.34
C GLY A 234 -15.71 6.59 7.91
N ILE A 235 -15.90 6.11 6.68
CA ILE A 235 -15.04 5.06 6.10
C ILE A 235 -13.59 5.56 5.94
N GLY A 236 -13.39 6.79 5.46
CA GLY A 236 -12.05 7.40 5.39
C GLY A 236 -11.39 7.57 6.76
N GLY A 237 -12.17 7.86 7.80
CA GLY A 237 -11.68 7.98 9.18
C GLY A 237 -11.17 6.64 9.71
N ILE A 238 -11.89 5.55 9.46
CA ILE A 238 -11.45 4.19 9.80
C ILE A 238 -10.13 3.87 9.10
N ALA A 239 -9.98 4.22 7.83
CA ALA A 239 -8.73 4.03 7.10
C ALA A 239 -7.55 4.79 7.73
N CYS A 240 -7.76 6.02 8.21
CA CYS A 240 -6.74 6.79 8.91
C CYS A 240 -6.30 6.12 10.22
N VAL A 241 -7.23 5.50 10.95
CA VAL A 241 -6.92 4.75 12.18
C VAL A 241 -6.02 3.56 11.85
N PHE A 242 -6.32 2.80 10.80
CA PHE A 242 -5.44 1.71 10.34
C PHE A 242 -4.05 2.21 9.91
N SER A 243 -3.97 3.35 9.20
CA SER A 243 -2.68 3.98 8.85
C SER A 243 -1.87 4.35 10.11
N LEU A 244 -2.52 4.85 11.16
CA LEU A 244 -1.88 5.16 12.44
C LEU A 244 -1.38 3.90 13.15
N PHE A 245 -2.21 2.85 13.24
CA PHE A 245 -1.80 1.57 13.81
C PHE A 245 -0.58 1.00 13.09
N ARG A 246 -0.57 1.05 11.75
CA ARG A 246 0.58 0.63 10.95
C ARG A 246 1.85 1.42 11.30
N LEU A 247 1.74 2.74 11.45
CA LEU A 247 2.88 3.58 11.82
C LEU A 247 3.43 3.18 13.21
N VAL A 248 2.56 2.95 14.18
CA VAL A 248 2.94 2.50 15.53
C VAL A 248 3.69 1.16 15.48
N LEU A 249 3.22 0.21 14.66
CA LEU A 249 3.92 -1.07 14.46
C LEU A 249 5.31 -0.87 13.85
N ILE A 250 5.45 0.01 12.84
CA ILE A 250 6.74 0.30 12.22
C ILE A 250 7.72 0.95 13.20
N VAL A 251 7.24 1.79 14.11
CA VAL A 251 8.09 2.43 15.13
C VAL A 251 8.55 1.41 16.17
N ASN A 252 7.65 0.56 16.67
CA ASN A 252 7.97 -0.43 17.71
C ASN A 252 8.81 -1.60 17.19
N TYR A 253 8.49 -2.14 16.02
CA TYR A 253 9.17 -3.30 15.44
C TYR A 253 10.20 -2.91 14.38
N GLY A 254 10.48 -1.62 14.21
CA GLY A 254 11.42 -1.13 13.20
C GLY A 254 12.87 -1.56 13.39
N GLU A 255 13.25 -1.97 14.60
CA GLU A 255 14.63 -2.34 14.98
C GLU A 255 14.93 -3.83 14.79
N SER A 256 13.92 -4.69 14.61
CA SER A 256 14.14 -6.12 14.44
C SER A 256 14.85 -6.42 13.11
N LEU A 257 15.90 -7.23 13.17
CA LEU A 257 16.65 -7.70 11.99
C LEU A 257 15.86 -8.67 11.11
N ASP A 258 14.79 -9.24 11.65
CA ASP A 258 13.91 -10.19 10.97
C ASP A 258 12.94 -9.47 10.00
N SER A 259 13.38 -9.34 8.75
CA SER A 259 12.62 -8.60 7.76
C SER A 259 11.44 -9.42 7.23
N THR A 260 11.57 -10.73 7.09
CA THR A 260 10.52 -11.59 6.50
C THR A 260 9.29 -11.71 7.38
N TYR A 261 9.46 -11.62 8.71
CA TYR A 261 8.34 -11.57 9.66
C TYR A 261 7.76 -10.16 9.80
N ARG A 262 8.61 -9.12 9.88
CA ARG A 262 8.18 -7.73 10.12
C ARG A 262 7.32 -7.12 9.02
N PHE A 263 7.57 -7.48 7.76
CA PHE A 263 6.91 -6.86 6.60
C PHE A 263 5.53 -7.46 6.27
N VAL A 264 5.09 -8.50 6.99
CA VAL A 264 3.83 -9.24 6.76
C VAL A 264 2.73 -8.82 7.72
#